data_AF-A0A2V7EKT3-F1
#
_entry.id   AF-A0A2V7EKT3-F1
#
_cell.length_a   1.000
_cell.length_b   1.000
_cell.length_c   1.000
_cell.angle_alpha   90.00
_cell.angle_beta   90.00
_cell.angle_gamma   90.00
#
_symmetry.space_group_name_H-M   'P 1'
#
loop_
_entity.id
_entity.type
_entity.pdbx_description
1 polymer ?
#
loop_
_entity_poly.entity_id
_entity_poly.type
_entity_poly.pdbx_seq_one_letter_code
_entity_poly.pdbx_strand_id
1 'polypeptide(L)'
;MARELRWWLAAALLACGAVAMAYLPPRGAAREAGVRDEPFRQTPARLRAQALAAQWRAANLALRLPEYRRRLQPELLRRRERDAPGPTLLVEAPDSLAAFAHEVLSPALDTVARHLRLGVTKVSVGLVVDLRRTVSANPAETPTQDFAGPAYLFPDSSDRTTCVALIPAWLWTGTLLAVKPPARNPRVEDWLRSGLGPCAFYAAYGAPGKGVRRWLTKRGYDLAGSPAWDGAPPERRESFVMYQDGTRWRWSWWSVYRFPVTAIACLGGRTMSCEAAVLWGAEETTDDSPPQFLESDTRGWWRSQRVLYSDRYLAEVAREVGHDRFLRFWSSTEPVDTALAIALKMPVGEWTERWQRRFVPRLPLGAAPPTSSAALGILLAGLAVVAVALGAVRRQVR
;
A
#
# COMPACT_ATOMS: atom_id res chain seq x y z
N MET A 1 20.55 -29.89 36.58
CA MET A 1 20.24 -29.01 35.42
C MET A 1 18.77 -28.58 35.35
N ALA A 2 17.76 -29.46 35.49
CA ALA A 2 16.34 -29.06 35.37
C ALA A 2 15.78 -28.16 36.51
N ARG A 3 16.39 -28.20 37.71
CA ARG A 3 15.91 -27.45 38.87
C ARG A 3 16.32 -25.98 38.83
N GLU A 4 17.52 -25.66 38.36
CA GLU A 4 17.97 -24.26 38.20
C GLU A 4 17.25 -23.54 37.05
N LEU A 5 16.96 -24.24 35.95
CA LEU A 5 16.22 -23.65 34.83
C LEU A 5 14.79 -23.23 35.25
N ARG A 6 14.16 -24.01 36.14
CA ARG A 6 12.84 -23.68 36.72
C ARG A 6 12.87 -22.41 37.58
N TRP A 7 13.94 -22.20 38.34
CA TRP A 7 14.12 -20.98 39.15
C TRP A 7 14.36 -19.75 38.28
N TRP A 8 15.16 -19.89 37.22
CA TRP A 8 15.38 -18.80 36.26
C TRP A 8 14.14 -18.45 35.45
N LEU A 9 13.34 -19.45 35.04
CA LEU A 9 12.05 -19.23 34.38
C LEU A 9 11.03 -18.58 35.31
N ALA A 10 10.96 -19.00 36.58
CA ALA A 10 10.08 -18.39 37.57
C ALA A 10 10.49 -16.94 37.87
N ALA A 11 11.79 -16.66 37.98
CA ALA A 11 12.32 -15.32 38.17
C ALA A 11 12.05 -14.42 36.95
N ALA A 12 12.20 -14.95 35.73
CA ALA A 12 11.86 -14.23 34.50
C ALA A 12 10.36 -13.93 34.39
N LEU A 13 9.49 -14.89 34.73
CA LEU A 13 8.04 -14.69 34.75
C LEU A 13 7.61 -13.66 35.81
N LEU A 14 8.24 -13.67 36.98
CA LEU A 14 8.01 -12.67 38.03
C LEU A 14 8.49 -11.28 37.62
N ALA A 15 9.64 -11.17 36.94
CA ALA A 15 10.14 -9.92 36.40
C ALA A 15 9.21 -9.36 35.30
N CYS A 16 8.73 -10.21 34.39
CA CYS A 16 7.74 -9.83 33.38
C CYS A 16 6.41 -9.40 34.02
N GLY A 17 5.94 -10.10 35.06
CA GLY A 17 4.74 -9.74 35.81
C GLY A 17 4.87 -8.40 36.55
N ALA A 18 6.04 -8.12 37.12
CA ALA A 18 6.33 -6.86 37.81
C ALA A 18 6.42 -5.68 36.82
N VAL A 19 7.02 -5.87 35.65
CA VAL A 19 7.05 -4.87 34.57
C VAL A 19 5.62 -4.61 34.05
N ALA A 20 4.82 -5.67 33.83
CA ALA A 20 3.43 -5.52 33.43
C ALA A 20 2.60 -4.73 34.47
N MET A 21 2.85 -4.95 35.76
CA MET A 21 2.20 -4.22 36.86
C MET A 21 2.68 -2.78 36.99
N ALA A 22 3.94 -2.48 36.70
CA ALA A 22 4.48 -1.11 36.69
C ALA A 22 3.97 -0.28 35.50
N TYR A 23 3.62 -0.93 34.40
CA TYR A 23 2.99 -0.31 33.23
C TYR A 23 1.46 -0.26 33.31
N LEU A 24 0.84 -0.88 34.32
CA LEU A 24 -0.56 -0.65 34.63
C LEU A 24 -0.69 0.70 35.34
N PRO A 25 -1.47 1.66 34.82
CA PRO A 25 -1.59 2.97 35.44
C PRO A 25 -2.16 2.83 36.85
N PRO A 26 -1.67 3.59 37.84
CA PRO A 26 -2.26 3.58 39.18
C PRO A 26 -3.74 3.95 39.05
N ARG A 27 -4.61 3.13 39.65
CA ARG A 27 -6.06 3.40 39.69
C ARG A 27 -6.26 4.81 40.25
N GLY A 28 -6.78 5.71 39.42
CA GLY A 28 -7.15 7.07 39.82
C GLY A 28 -6.24 8.21 39.33
N ALA A 29 -5.20 7.97 38.52
CA ALA A 29 -4.50 9.08 37.88
C ALA A 29 -5.40 9.73 36.80
N ALA A 30 -6.08 10.82 37.17
CA ALA A 30 -6.76 11.68 36.22
C ALA A 30 -5.71 12.29 35.29
N ARG A 31 -5.78 11.91 34.01
CA ARG A 31 -4.98 12.51 32.95
C ARG A 31 -5.51 13.94 32.76
N GLU A 32 -4.71 14.95 33.02
CA GLU A 32 -5.06 16.33 32.64
C GLU A 32 -5.24 16.35 31.12
N ALA A 33 -6.50 16.43 30.69
CA ALA A 33 -6.86 16.51 29.29
C ALA A 33 -6.53 17.92 28.80
N GLY A 34 -5.42 18.05 28.07
CA GLY A 34 -5.24 19.19 27.19
C GLY A 34 -6.43 19.26 26.23
N VAL A 35 -6.95 20.46 25.96
CA VAL A 35 -8.16 20.76 25.18
C VAL A 35 -8.12 20.25 23.72
N ARG A 36 -7.03 19.59 23.29
CA ARG A 36 -6.88 18.94 21.98
C ARG A 36 -6.65 17.41 22.02
N ASP A 37 -6.64 16.81 23.21
CA ASP A 37 -6.18 15.42 23.43
C ASP A 37 -7.24 14.53 24.12
N GLU A 38 -8.55 14.82 24.03
CA GLU A 38 -9.51 13.72 24.23
C GLU A 38 -9.47 12.85 22.96
N PRO A 39 -8.80 11.68 22.95
CA PRO A 39 -9.06 10.72 21.91
C PRO A 39 -10.55 10.41 22.04
N PHE A 40 -11.32 10.70 20.98
CA PHE A 40 -12.71 10.29 20.89
C PHE A 40 -12.83 8.88 21.46
N ARG A 41 -13.44 8.71 22.65
CA ARG A 41 -13.45 7.41 23.34
C ARG A 41 -14.06 6.40 22.37
N GLN A 42 -13.24 5.46 21.94
CA GLN A 42 -13.63 4.35 21.08
C GLN A 42 -14.52 3.43 21.93
N THR A 43 -15.82 3.70 21.98
CA THR A 43 -16.78 2.80 22.64
C THR A 43 -16.96 1.55 21.78
N PRO A 44 -17.32 0.39 22.37
CA PRO A 44 -17.65 -0.81 21.59
C PRO A 44 -18.74 -0.55 20.54
N ALA A 45 -19.72 0.29 20.88
CA ALA A 45 -20.77 0.72 19.95
C ALA A 45 -20.19 1.51 18.76
N ARG A 46 -19.23 2.41 19.00
CA ARG A 46 -18.56 3.18 17.94
C ARG A 46 -17.71 2.29 17.04
N LEU A 47 -16.96 1.34 17.61
CA LEU A 47 -16.19 0.35 16.85
C LEU A 47 -17.12 -0.50 15.96
N ARG A 48 -18.27 -0.93 16.50
CA ARG A 48 -19.28 -1.67 15.74
C ARG A 48 -19.88 -0.82 14.61
N ALA A 49 -20.22 0.44 14.88
CA ALA A 49 -20.72 1.36 13.86
C ALA A 49 -19.68 1.63 12.76
N GLN A 50 -18.41 1.79 13.12
CA GLN A 50 -17.30 1.94 12.17
C GLN A 50 -17.12 0.69 11.30
N ALA A 51 -17.21 -0.51 11.89
CA ALA A 51 -17.13 -1.77 11.16
C ALA A 51 -18.30 -1.92 10.18
N LEU A 52 -19.53 -1.62 10.60
CA LEU A 52 -20.71 -1.63 9.73
C LEU A 52 -20.59 -0.60 8.60
N ALA A 53 -20.11 0.60 8.90
CA ALA A 53 -19.87 1.62 7.88
C ALA A 53 -18.79 1.18 6.87
N ALA A 54 -17.74 0.49 7.32
CA ALA A 54 -16.73 -0.09 6.42
C ALA A 54 -17.32 -1.18 5.53
N GLN A 55 -18.12 -2.10 6.09
CA GLN A 55 -18.82 -3.14 5.32
C GLN A 55 -19.77 -2.53 4.28
N TRP A 56 -20.56 -1.53 4.65
CA TRP A 56 -21.45 -0.83 3.74
C TRP A 56 -20.69 -0.16 2.60
N ARG A 57 -19.59 0.54 2.90
CA ARG A 57 -18.76 1.20 1.86
C ARG A 57 -18.16 0.19 0.88
N ALA A 58 -17.65 -0.93 1.39
CA ALA A 58 -17.11 -2.01 0.57
C ALA A 58 -18.20 -2.63 -0.33
N ALA A 59 -19.38 -2.91 0.21
CA ALA A 59 -20.50 -3.44 -0.55
C ALA A 59 -21.00 -2.45 -1.63
N ASN A 60 -21.11 -1.16 -1.28
CA ASN A 60 -21.52 -0.13 -2.23
C ASN A 60 -20.49 0.06 -3.35
N LEU A 61 -19.19 -0.02 -3.04
CA LEU A 61 -18.13 0.00 -4.05
C LEU A 61 -18.20 -1.22 -4.97
N ALA A 62 -18.42 -2.41 -4.41
CA ALA A 62 -18.58 -3.65 -5.15
C ALA A 62 -19.77 -3.61 -6.11
N LEU A 63 -20.82 -2.83 -5.80
CA LEU A 63 -21.96 -2.59 -6.70
C LEU A 63 -21.64 -1.56 -7.80
N ARG A 64 -21.01 -0.44 -7.43
CA ARG A 64 -20.77 0.69 -8.35
C ARG A 64 -19.77 0.37 -9.45
N LEU A 65 -18.73 -0.43 -9.15
CA LEU A 65 -17.71 -0.77 -10.14
C LEU A 65 -18.28 -1.53 -11.36
N PRO A 66 -19.09 -2.60 -11.20
CA PRO A 66 -19.83 -3.22 -12.30
C PRO A 66 -20.79 -2.27 -13.04
N GLU A 67 -21.48 -1.37 -12.33
CA GLU A 67 -22.33 -0.35 -12.97
C GLU A 67 -21.50 0.57 -13.88
N TYR A 68 -20.32 0.98 -13.42
CA TYR A 68 -19.40 1.76 -14.24
C TYR A 68 -18.89 1.00 -15.45
N ARG A 69 -18.52 -0.27 -15.28
CA ARG A 69 -18.17 -1.16 -16.42
C ARG A 69 -19.29 -1.15 -17.46
N ARG A 70 -20.55 -1.32 -17.03
CA ARG A 70 -21.72 -1.31 -17.93
C ARG A 70 -21.90 0.03 -18.64
N ARG A 71 -21.67 1.16 -17.97
CA ARG A 71 -21.77 2.51 -18.56
C ARG A 71 -20.64 2.82 -19.54
N LEU A 72 -19.44 2.29 -19.28
CA LEU A 72 -18.26 2.42 -20.15
C LEU A 72 -18.34 1.50 -21.38
N GLN A 73 -19.08 0.39 -21.28
CA GLN A 73 -19.13 -0.67 -22.30
C GLN A 73 -19.38 -0.17 -23.74
N PRO A 74 -20.33 0.75 -24.03
CA PRO A 74 -20.57 1.18 -25.39
C PRO A 74 -19.36 1.85 -26.02
N GLU A 75 -18.63 2.67 -25.25
CA GLU A 75 -17.45 3.38 -25.75
C GLU A 75 -16.22 2.47 -25.82
N LEU A 76 -16.06 1.54 -24.86
CA LEU A 76 -15.03 0.50 -24.93
C LEU A 76 -15.18 -0.37 -26.18
N LEU A 77 -16.41 -0.75 -26.53
CA LEU A 77 -16.70 -1.52 -27.75
C LEU A 77 -16.38 -0.72 -29.01
N ARG A 78 -16.85 0.53 -29.11
CA ARG A 78 -16.54 1.40 -30.27
C ARG A 78 -15.04 1.60 -30.46
N ARG A 79 -14.29 1.79 -29.37
CA ARG A 79 -12.83 1.94 -29.44
C ARG A 79 -12.16 0.65 -29.90
N ARG A 80 -12.62 -0.51 -29.41
CA ARG A 80 -12.13 -1.82 -29.85
C ARG A 80 -12.38 -2.06 -31.33
N GLU A 81 -13.58 -1.74 -31.82
CA GLU A 81 -13.93 -1.85 -33.26
C GLU A 81 -13.09 -0.96 -34.16
N ARG A 82 -12.61 0.18 -33.63
CA ARG A 82 -11.75 1.14 -34.36
C ARG A 82 -10.26 0.93 -34.14
N ASP A 83 -9.87 -0.12 -33.40
CA ASP A 83 -8.50 -0.30 -32.91
C ASP A 83 -7.91 0.98 -32.27
N ALA A 84 -8.75 1.74 -31.58
CA ALA A 84 -8.36 2.97 -30.93
C ALA A 84 -7.64 2.66 -29.61
N PRO A 85 -6.36 3.06 -29.44
CA PRO A 85 -5.58 2.75 -28.24
C PRO A 85 -6.01 3.62 -27.04
N GLY A 86 -5.58 3.19 -25.86
CA GLY A 86 -5.73 3.95 -24.62
C GLY A 86 -7.06 3.75 -23.87
N PRO A 87 -7.13 4.24 -22.62
CA PRO A 87 -8.27 4.05 -21.75
C PRO A 87 -9.46 4.95 -22.12
N THR A 88 -10.66 4.49 -21.78
CA THR A 88 -11.91 5.25 -21.91
C THR A 88 -12.19 6.04 -20.62
N LEU A 89 -12.50 7.32 -20.72
CA LEU A 89 -12.78 8.18 -19.56
C LEU A 89 -14.29 8.27 -19.29
N LEU A 90 -14.68 8.15 -18.01
CA LEU A 90 -15.99 8.51 -17.48
C LEU A 90 -15.79 9.48 -16.31
N VAL A 91 -16.46 10.64 -16.36
CA VAL A 91 -16.41 11.62 -15.26
C VAL A 91 -17.74 11.60 -14.51
N GLU A 92 -17.65 11.43 -13.20
CA GLU A 92 -18.78 11.48 -12.27
C GLU A 92 -18.78 12.81 -11.53
N ALA A 93 -19.62 13.74 -11.99
CA ALA A 93 -19.76 15.08 -11.45
C ALA A 93 -21.13 15.67 -11.84
N PRO A 94 -21.57 16.79 -11.23
CA PRO A 94 -22.67 17.59 -11.79
C PRO A 94 -22.37 17.98 -13.25
N ASP A 95 -23.39 18.04 -14.11
CA ASP A 95 -23.24 18.12 -15.57
C ASP A 95 -22.28 19.22 -16.06
N SER A 96 -22.37 20.42 -15.46
CA SER A 96 -21.50 21.55 -15.81
C SER A 96 -20.02 21.30 -15.50
N LEU A 97 -19.73 20.57 -14.42
CA LEU A 97 -18.37 20.19 -14.03
C LEU A 97 -17.88 18.97 -14.82
N ALA A 98 -18.78 18.05 -15.17
CA ALA A 98 -18.45 16.84 -15.92
C ALA A 98 -17.88 17.18 -17.31
N ALA A 99 -18.53 18.11 -18.04
CA ALA A 99 -18.08 18.54 -19.36
C ALA A 99 -16.69 19.19 -19.32
N PHE A 100 -16.49 20.15 -18.40
CA PHE A 100 -15.20 20.82 -18.23
C PHE A 100 -14.08 19.85 -17.83
N ALA A 101 -14.34 18.98 -16.85
CA ALA A 101 -13.37 17.98 -16.43
C ALA A 101 -13.04 17.00 -17.57
N HIS A 102 -14.01 16.61 -18.39
CA HIS A 102 -13.75 15.77 -19.55
C HIS A 102 -12.81 16.45 -20.57
N GLU A 103 -12.96 17.76 -20.81
CA GLU A 103 -12.10 18.56 -21.68
C GLU A 103 -10.66 18.64 -21.15
N VAL A 104 -10.49 18.79 -19.82
CA VAL A 104 -9.16 18.84 -19.18
C VAL A 104 -8.50 17.45 -19.14
N LEU A 105 -9.26 16.42 -18.79
CA LEU A 105 -8.72 15.11 -18.45
C LEU A 105 -8.44 14.25 -19.68
N SER A 106 -9.22 14.36 -20.76
CA SER A 106 -9.05 13.50 -21.95
C SER A 106 -7.67 13.68 -22.60
N PRO A 107 -7.19 14.91 -22.90
CA PRO A 107 -5.87 15.10 -23.51
C PRO A 107 -4.72 14.68 -22.59
N ALA A 108 -4.88 14.87 -21.28
CA ALA A 108 -3.91 14.42 -20.28
C ALA A 108 -3.85 12.88 -20.23
N LEU A 109 -5.01 12.23 -20.28
CA LEU A 109 -5.12 10.77 -20.30
C LEU A 109 -4.54 10.17 -21.59
N ASP A 110 -4.78 10.79 -22.76
CA ASP A 110 -4.17 10.38 -24.03
C ASP A 110 -2.65 10.52 -24.00
N THR A 111 -2.16 11.56 -23.32
CA THR A 111 -0.72 11.76 -23.10
C THR A 111 -0.15 10.67 -22.19
N VAL A 112 -0.80 10.35 -21.08
CA VAL A 112 -0.40 9.23 -20.20
C VAL A 112 -0.42 7.90 -20.96
N ALA A 113 -1.47 7.63 -21.73
CA ALA A 113 -1.61 6.40 -22.50
C ALA A 113 -0.48 6.22 -23.53
N ARG A 114 -0.08 7.30 -24.21
CA ARG A 114 1.06 7.27 -25.14
C ARG A 114 2.39 7.01 -24.44
N HIS A 115 2.66 7.68 -23.31
CA HIS A 115 3.92 7.47 -22.58
C HIS A 115 4.03 6.05 -22.03
N LEU A 116 2.93 5.53 -21.47
CA LEU A 116 2.83 4.14 -20.99
C LEU A 116 2.77 3.11 -22.12
N ARG A 117 2.62 3.55 -23.37
CA ARG A 117 2.42 2.70 -24.57
C ARG A 117 1.23 1.75 -24.39
N LEU A 118 0.12 2.27 -23.84
CA LEU A 118 -1.14 1.53 -23.71
C LEU A 118 -1.75 1.34 -25.10
N GLY A 119 -1.38 0.23 -25.75
CA GLY A 119 -1.87 -0.14 -27.07
C GLY A 119 -3.23 -0.85 -27.01
N VAL A 120 -3.64 -1.34 -28.18
CA VAL A 120 -4.80 -2.24 -28.31
C VAL A 120 -4.37 -3.63 -27.83
N THR A 121 -4.48 -3.90 -26.53
CA THR A 121 -4.37 -5.26 -26.01
C THR A 121 -5.75 -5.90 -25.87
N LYS A 122 -5.78 -7.19 -25.52
CA LYS A 122 -7.01 -7.93 -25.26
C LYS A 122 -7.82 -7.36 -24.08
N VAL A 123 -7.23 -6.48 -23.27
CA VAL A 123 -7.89 -5.87 -22.10
C VAL A 123 -8.04 -4.36 -22.30
N SER A 124 -9.28 -3.93 -22.52
CA SER A 124 -9.67 -2.53 -22.56
C SER A 124 -9.74 -1.95 -21.14
N VAL A 125 -9.30 -0.71 -20.98
CA VAL A 125 -9.31 -0.03 -19.67
C VAL A 125 -10.34 1.08 -19.66
N GLY A 126 -11.18 1.10 -18.64
CA GLY A 126 -12.04 2.22 -18.29
C GLY A 126 -11.48 2.96 -17.08
N LEU A 127 -11.39 4.28 -17.16
CA LEU A 127 -11.04 5.16 -16.05
C LEU A 127 -12.27 5.98 -15.66
N VAL A 128 -12.70 5.84 -14.41
CA VAL A 128 -13.77 6.61 -13.79
C VAL A 128 -13.15 7.62 -12.85
N VAL A 129 -13.46 8.90 -13.05
CA VAL A 129 -13.01 10.00 -12.21
C VAL A 129 -14.20 10.55 -11.43
N ASP A 130 -14.24 10.31 -10.11
CA ASP A 130 -15.34 10.77 -9.26
C ASP A 130 -14.98 12.07 -8.53
N LEU A 131 -15.55 13.18 -8.99
CA LEU A 131 -15.33 14.52 -8.42
C LEU A 131 -16.26 14.81 -7.24
N ARG A 132 -17.19 13.90 -6.92
CA ARG A 132 -18.10 14.10 -5.79
C ARG A 132 -17.36 13.88 -4.48
N ARG A 133 -17.48 14.86 -3.59
CA ARG A 133 -16.90 14.81 -2.23
C ARG A 133 -17.58 13.78 -1.34
N THR A 134 -18.89 13.61 -1.50
CA THR A 134 -19.68 12.66 -0.74
C THR A 134 -20.70 12.04 -1.67
N VAL A 135 -20.66 10.71 -1.82
CA VAL A 135 -21.75 9.98 -2.47
C VAL A 135 -22.62 9.41 -1.35
N SER A 136 -23.55 10.22 -0.88
CA SER A 136 -24.65 9.78 -0.04
C SER A 136 -25.93 10.40 -0.58
N ALA A 137 -26.91 9.56 -0.88
CA ALA A 137 -28.24 10.02 -1.25
C ALA A 137 -28.96 10.65 -0.05
N ASN A 138 -28.58 10.27 1.18
CA ASN A 138 -29.11 10.79 2.42
C ASN A 138 -28.13 10.51 3.59
N PRO A 139 -27.36 11.51 4.07
CA PRO A 139 -26.38 11.33 5.15
C PRO A 139 -27.00 10.88 6.48
N ALA A 140 -28.32 11.05 6.65
CA ALA A 140 -29.06 10.60 7.83
C ALA A 140 -29.38 9.09 7.79
N GLU A 141 -29.37 8.47 6.61
CA GLU A 141 -29.76 7.06 6.41
C GLU A 141 -28.60 6.17 5.94
N THR A 142 -27.62 6.74 5.25
CA THR A 142 -26.49 5.99 4.68
C THR A 142 -25.16 6.62 5.07
N PRO A 143 -24.15 5.81 5.46
CA PRO A 143 -22.81 6.33 5.71
C PRO A 143 -22.28 7.12 4.52
N THR A 144 -21.63 8.25 4.76
CA THR A 144 -20.93 8.96 3.70
C THR A 144 -19.85 8.07 3.10
N GLN A 145 -19.88 7.92 1.78
CA GLN A 145 -18.80 7.29 1.04
C GLN A 145 -17.68 8.32 0.88
N ASP A 146 -16.58 8.07 1.58
CA ASP A 146 -15.33 8.81 1.47
C ASP A 146 -14.30 7.82 0.92
N PHE A 147 -14.16 7.80 -0.40
CA PHE A 147 -13.09 7.06 -1.04
C PHE A 147 -11.82 7.87 -0.87
N ALA A 148 -11.00 7.44 0.09
CA ALA A 148 -9.70 8.07 0.26
C ALA A 148 -8.71 7.62 -0.83
N GLY A 149 -9.00 6.54 -1.56
CA GLY A 149 -8.08 5.89 -2.51
C GLY A 149 -8.76 5.32 -3.75
N PRO A 150 -7.96 4.95 -4.77
CA PRO A 150 -8.47 4.35 -5.99
C PRO A 150 -9.04 2.95 -5.73
N ALA A 151 -10.00 2.56 -6.56
CA ALA A 151 -10.57 1.23 -6.57
C ALA A 151 -10.50 0.62 -7.97
N TYR A 152 -10.39 -0.70 -8.05
CA TYR A 152 -10.18 -1.40 -9.31
C TYR A 152 -11.15 -2.56 -9.44
N LEU A 153 -11.62 -2.80 -10.67
CA LEU A 153 -12.38 -3.98 -11.06
C LEU A 153 -11.61 -4.70 -12.15
N PHE A 154 -11.17 -5.92 -11.85
CA PHE A 154 -10.29 -6.68 -12.76
C PHE A 154 -11.09 -7.54 -13.74
N PRO A 155 -10.47 -7.94 -14.87
CA PRO A 155 -11.05 -8.94 -15.74
C PRO A 155 -11.30 -10.26 -14.97
N ASP A 156 -12.50 -10.79 -15.06
CA ASP A 156 -12.98 -11.97 -14.33
C ASP A 156 -13.58 -13.02 -15.29
N SER A 157 -14.28 -14.02 -14.78
CA SER A 157 -14.94 -15.03 -15.61
C SER A 157 -16.10 -14.50 -16.46
N SER A 158 -16.75 -13.41 -16.02
CA SER A 158 -17.89 -12.78 -16.70
C SER A 158 -17.46 -11.78 -17.77
N ASP A 159 -16.34 -11.07 -17.55
CA ASP A 159 -15.71 -10.19 -18.54
C ASP A 159 -14.19 -10.29 -18.43
N ARG A 160 -13.59 -11.02 -19.38
CA ARG A 160 -12.14 -11.23 -19.46
C ARG A 160 -11.40 -10.09 -20.17
N THR A 161 -12.11 -9.05 -20.60
CA THR A 161 -11.59 -8.05 -21.53
C THR A 161 -11.64 -6.63 -20.98
N THR A 162 -12.13 -6.41 -19.76
CA THR A 162 -12.28 -5.06 -19.21
C THR A 162 -11.71 -4.92 -17.81
N CYS A 163 -10.81 -3.95 -17.63
CA CYS A 163 -10.37 -3.47 -16.33
C CYS A 163 -10.91 -2.07 -16.08
N VAL A 164 -11.50 -1.81 -14.91
CA VAL A 164 -12.01 -0.48 -14.55
C VAL A 164 -11.20 0.06 -13.37
N ALA A 165 -10.68 1.28 -13.49
CA ALA A 165 -10.09 2.03 -12.40
C ALA A 165 -11.03 3.17 -12.01
N LEU A 166 -11.39 3.27 -10.74
CA LEU A 166 -12.15 4.37 -10.16
C LEU A 166 -11.20 5.20 -9.30
N ILE A 167 -11.04 6.48 -9.60
CA ILE A 167 -10.21 7.38 -8.81
C ILE A 167 -11.04 8.52 -8.19
N PRO A 168 -10.97 8.72 -6.86
CA PRO A 168 -11.58 9.87 -6.22
C PRO A 168 -10.77 11.13 -6.54
N ALA A 169 -11.48 12.18 -6.95
CA ALA A 169 -10.90 13.42 -7.46
C ALA A 169 -11.44 14.68 -6.77
N TRP A 170 -12.25 14.55 -5.72
CA TRP A 170 -12.86 15.71 -5.05
C TRP A 170 -11.84 16.70 -4.47
N LEU A 171 -10.68 16.21 -4.01
CA LEU A 171 -9.55 17.06 -3.57
C LEU A 171 -8.85 17.76 -4.75
N TRP A 172 -8.98 17.20 -5.95
CA TRP A 172 -8.37 17.71 -7.18
C TRP A 172 -9.24 18.74 -7.89
N THR A 173 -10.51 18.91 -7.50
CA THR A 173 -11.45 19.85 -8.15
C THR A 173 -10.87 21.25 -8.29
N GLY A 174 -10.26 21.80 -7.23
CA GLY A 174 -9.62 23.13 -7.29
C GLY A 174 -8.43 23.19 -8.24
N THR A 175 -7.63 22.11 -8.32
CA THR A 175 -6.49 22.03 -9.25
C THR A 175 -6.96 21.91 -10.69
N LEU A 176 -8.01 21.12 -10.95
CA LEU A 176 -8.60 20.97 -12.28
C LEU A 176 -9.21 22.28 -12.77
N LEU A 177 -9.94 23.00 -11.91
CA LEU A 177 -10.50 24.32 -12.24
C LEU A 177 -9.43 25.40 -12.48
N ALA A 178 -8.23 25.23 -11.92
CA ALA A 178 -7.11 26.13 -12.17
C ALA A 178 -6.36 25.84 -13.48
N VAL A 179 -6.61 24.68 -14.11
CA VAL A 179 -6.06 24.38 -15.45
C VAL A 179 -6.81 25.22 -16.47
N LYS A 180 -6.06 25.92 -17.33
CA LYS A 180 -6.61 26.58 -18.53
C LYS A 180 -6.37 25.67 -19.72
N PRO A 181 -7.40 24.95 -20.24
CA PRO A 181 -7.24 24.20 -21.49
C PRO A 181 -6.73 25.12 -22.61
N PRO A 182 -5.84 24.67 -23.51
CA PRO A 182 -5.30 23.31 -23.65
C PRO A 182 -3.98 23.07 -22.89
N ALA A 183 -3.66 23.88 -21.88
CA ALA A 183 -2.37 23.80 -21.19
C ALA A 183 -2.18 22.44 -20.48
N ARG A 184 -1.02 21.82 -20.69
CA ARG A 184 -0.64 20.58 -20.00
C ARG A 184 -0.34 20.86 -18.53
N ASN A 185 -0.75 19.94 -17.67
CA ASN A 185 -0.43 19.97 -16.25
C ASN A 185 0.23 18.65 -15.84
N PRO A 186 1.56 18.61 -15.66
CA PRO A 186 2.28 17.40 -15.27
C PRO A 186 1.75 16.76 -13.97
N ARG A 187 1.22 17.55 -13.03
CA ARG A 187 0.62 17.00 -11.79
C ARG A 187 -0.65 16.21 -12.06
N VAL A 188 -1.46 16.66 -13.02
CA VAL A 188 -2.68 15.95 -13.44
C VAL A 188 -2.31 14.67 -14.18
N GLU A 189 -1.31 14.73 -15.06
CA GLU A 189 -0.78 13.55 -15.77
C GLU A 189 -0.22 12.50 -14.80
N ASP A 190 0.60 12.90 -13.82
CA ASP A 190 1.15 11.99 -12.81
C ASP A 190 0.06 11.37 -11.91
N TRP A 191 -0.97 12.15 -11.58
CA TRP A 191 -2.12 11.67 -10.83
C TRP A 191 -2.95 10.66 -11.62
N LEU A 192 -3.24 10.94 -12.90
CA LEU A 192 -3.93 10.01 -13.79
C LEU A 192 -3.11 8.73 -13.99
N ARG A 193 -1.79 8.86 -14.21
CA ARG A 193 -0.86 7.72 -14.32
C ARG A 193 -0.94 6.84 -13.07
N SER A 194 -0.80 7.43 -11.89
CA SER A 194 -0.88 6.69 -10.62
C SER A 194 -2.27 6.09 -10.39
N GLY A 195 -3.32 6.80 -10.84
CA GLY A 195 -4.71 6.38 -10.74
C GLY A 195 -5.04 5.12 -11.54
N LEU A 196 -4.47 4.97 -12.74
CA LEU A 196 -4.64 3.76 -13.56
C LEU A 196 -4.15 2.50 -12.85
N GLY A 197 -3.12 2.63 -11.99
CA GLY A 197 -2.63 1.56 -11.12
C GLY A 197 -2.46 0.21 -11.82
N PRO A 198 -3.00 -0.88 -11.25
CA PRO A 198 -2.87 -2.20 -11.87
C PRO A 198 -3.55 -2.33 -13.23
N CYS A 199 -4.61 -1.56 -13.53
CA CYS A 199 -5.28 -1.63 -14.84
C CYS A 199 -4.36 -1.22 -15.99
N ALA A 200 -3.38 -0.34 -15.76
CA ALA A 200 -2.38 -0.03 -16.78
C ALA A 200 -1.50 -1.25 -17.12
N PHE A 201 -1.16 -2.10 -16.15
CA PHE A 201 -0.43 -3.34 -16.42
C PHE A 201 -1.26 -4.32 -17.26
N TYR A 202 -2.57 -4.42 -16.98
CA TYR A 202 -3.48 -5.22 -17.81
C TYR A 202 -3.58 -4.66 -19.24
N ALA A 203 -3.66 -3.35 -19.41
CA ALA A 203 -3.67 -2.71 -20.73
C ALA A 203 -2.35 -2.86 -21.48
N ALA A 204 -1.21 -2.90 -20.80
CA ALA A 204 0.09 -3.01 -21.45
C ALA A 204 0.51 -4.46 -21.74
N TYR A 205 0.17 -5.40 -20.84
CA TYR A 205 0.69 -6.76 -20.85
C TYR A 205 -0.39 -7.86 -20.92
N GLY A 206 -1.67 -7.49 -20.96
CA GLY A 206 -2.80 -8.43 -20.97
C GLY A 206 -3.06 -9.05 -19.59
N ALA A 207 -3.77 -10.18 -19.57
CA ALA A 207 -4.07 -10.88 -18.32
C ALA A 207 -2.83 -11.62 -17.77
N PRO A 208 -2.50 -11.49 -16.48
CA PRO A 208 -1.37 -12.21 -15.88
C PRO A 208 -1.64 -13.71 -15.83
N GLY A 209 -0.55 -14.50 -15.86
CA GLY A 209 -0.59 -15.94 -15.61
C GLY A 209 -1.21 -16.27 -14.24
N LYS A 210 -1.73 -17.49 -14.07
CA LYS A 210 -2.48 -17.88 -12.86
C LYS A 210 -1.67 -17.67 -11.57
N GLY A 211 -0.38 -17.97 -11.58
CA GLY A 211 0.52 -17.76 -10.44
C GLY A 211 0.69 -16.29 -10.09
N VAL A 212 1.05 -15.46 -11.07
CA VAL A 212 1.24 -14.00 -10.91
C VAL A 212 -0.05 -13.33 -10.44
N ARG A 213 -1.20 -13.71 -11.03
CA ARG A 213 -2.52 -13.18 -10.64
C ARG A 213 -2.86 -13.47 -9.18
N ARG A 214 -2.67 -14.73 -8.73
CA ARG A 214 -2.94 -15.14 -7.35
C ARG A 214 -2.02 -14.41 -6.36
N TRP A 215 -0.74 -14.32 -6.69
CA TRP A 215 0.23 -13.57 -5.89
C TRP A 215 -0.15 -12.11 -5.74
N LEU A 216 -0.43 -11.39 -6.83
CA LEU A 216 -0.85 -9.99 -6.77
C LEU A 216 -2.16 -9.81 -6.04
N THR A 217 -3.12 -10.71 -6.25
CA THR A 217 -4.39 -10.76 -5.52
C THR A 217 -4.17 -10.85 -4.01
N LYS A 218 -3.35 -11.81 -3.55
CA LYS A 218 -3.09 -12.01 -2.12
C LYS A 218 -2.43 -10.78 -1.48
N ARG A 219 -1.66 -10.06 -2.29
CA ARG A 219 -0.98 -8.82 -1.93
C ARG A 219 -1.83 -7.56 -2.04
N GLY A 220 -3.07 -7.65 -2.55
CA GLY A 220 -3.88 -6.48 -2.85
C GLY A 220 -3.23 -5.57 -3.89
N TYR A 221 -2.49 -6.14 -4.84
CA TYR A 221 -1.75 -5.45 -5.91
C TYR A 221 -0.79 -4.34 -5.41
N ASP A 222 -0.29 -4.45 -4.17
CA ASP A 222 0.62 -3.46 -3.59
C ASP A 222 1.93 -3.29 -4.38
N LEU A 223 2.31 -4.25 -5.23
CA LEU A 223 3.49 -4.20 -6.11
C LEU A 223 3.24 -3.58 -7.49
N ALA A 224 1.97 -3.40 -7.85
CA ALA A 224 1.50 -2.90 -9.14
C ALA A 224 0.65 -1.61 -9.00
N GLY A 225 0.83 -0.89 -7.89
CA GLY A 225 0.02 0.29 -7.56
C GLY A 225 0.31 1.52 -8.43
N SER A 226 1.50 1.61 -9.02
CA SER A 226 1.92 2.73 -9.86
C SER A 226 2.56 2.22 -11.16
N PRO A 227 2.00 2.56 -12.34
CA PRO A 227 2.52 2.11 -13.63
C PRO A 227 3.64 3.02 -14.18
N ALA A 228 4.58 3.48 -13.35
CA ALA A 228 5.60 4.45 -13.74
C ALA A 228 6.85 3.84 -14.42
N TRP A 229 6.67 2.96 -15.41
CA TRP A 229 7.79 2.31 -16.13
C TRP A 229 8.36 3.15 -17.28
N ASP A 230 7.67 4.23 -17.66
CA ASP A 230 8.01 5.18 -18.72
C ASP A 230 8.91 6.33 -18.25
N GLY A 231 8.99 6.55 -16.93
CA GLY A 231 9.68 7.68 -16.32
C GLY A 231 11.16 7.43 -16.01
N ALA A 232 11.89 8.53 -15.79
CA ALA A 232 13.21 8.48 -15.18
C ALA A 232 13.13 7.86 -13.78
N PRO A 233 14.15 7.09 -13.34
CA PRO A 233 14.22 6.63 -11.96
C PRO A 233 14.05 7.83 -11.02
N PRO A 234 13.32 7.68 -9.91
CA PRO A 234 13.23 8.77 -8.95
C PRO A 234 14.64 9.15 -8.50
N GLU A 235 14.96 10.44 -8.58
CA GLU A 235 16.07 11.01 -7.83
C GLU A 235 15.89 10.63 -6.36
N ARG A 236 16.98 10.38 -5.61
CA ARG A 236 16.94 10.13 -4.15
C ARG A 236 16.19 11.27 -3.45
N ARG A 237 14.87 11.12 -3.33
CA ARG A 237 13.98 12.10 -2.72
C ARG A 237 13.43 11.46 -1.46
N GLU A 238 13.56 12.21 -0.38
CA GLU A 238 12.91 12.07 0.92
C GLU A 238 12.04 10.82 1.05
N SER A 239 12.66 9.77 1.57
CA SER A 239 11.89 8.61 2.00
C SER A 239 11.21 8.91 3.32
N PHE A 240 9.94 8.57 3.51
CA PHE A 240 9.23 8.78 4.77
C PHE A 240 9.83 8.05 6.00
N VAL A 241 10.79 7.14 5.76
CA VAL A 241 11.60 6.49 6.80
C VAL A 241 12.87 7.28 7.15
N MET A 242 13.16 8.36 6.44
CA MET A 242 14.28 9.25 6.68
C MET A 242 13.81 10.70 6.71
N TYR A 243 14.54 11.53 7.43
CA TYR A 243 14.33 12.97 7.40
C TYR A 243 15.68 13.66 7.42
N GLN A 244 15.70 14.88 6.89
CA GLN A 244 16.89 15.71 6.90
C GLN A 244 16.96 16.49 8.22
N ASP A 245 18.09 16.38 8.91
CA ASP A 245 18.42 17.11 10.13
C ASP A 245 19.69 17.93 9.86
N GLY A 246 19.51 19.19 9.45
CA GLY A 246 20.57 20.05 8.92
C GLY A 246 21.18 19.47 7.62
N THR A 247 22.47 19.12 7.66
CA THR A 247 23.20 18.51 6.53
C THR A 247 23.23 16.98 6.58
N ARG A 248 22.64 16.35 7.61
CA ARG A 248 22.70 14.89 7.81
C ARG A 248 21.32 14.27 7.65
N TRP A 249 21.28 13.12 6.99
CA TRP A 249 20.09 12.28 6.92
C TRP A 249 19.99 11.38 8.16
N ARG A 250 18.82 11.34 8.81
CA ARG A 250 18.56 10.50 9.97
C ARG A 250 17.37 9.58 9.73
N TRP A 251 17.40 8.41 10.36
CA TRP A 251 16.32 7.44 10.31
C TRP A 251 15.17 7.86 11.24
N SER A 252 13.95 7.86 10.70
CA SER A 252 12.73 7.87 11.50
C SER A 252 12.45 6.47 12.01
N TRP A 253 12.98 6.14 13.19
CA TRP A 253 12.77 4.82 13.81
C TRP A 253 11.29 4.49 14.01
N TRP A 254 10.47 5.49 14.32
CA TRP A 254 9.02 5.34 14.38
C TRP A 254 8.41 4.86 13.06
N SER A 255 8.86 5.41 11.92
CA SER A 255 8.42 4.95 10.60
C SER A 255 8.95 3.55 10.29
N VAL A 256 10.22 3.26 10.63
CA VAL A 256 10.86 1.96 10.39
C VAL A 256 10.14 0.84 11.15
N TYR A 257 9.82 1.05 12.43
CA TYR A 257 9.16 0.03 13.27
C TYR A 257 7.70 -0.23 12.91
N ARG A 258 7.12 0.50 11.96
CA ARG A 258 5.79 0.19 11.41
C ARG A 258 5.82 -0.89 10.34
N PHE A 259 6.99 -1.19 9.79
CA PHE A 259 7.15 -2.22 8.78
C PHE A 259 7.19 -3.63 9.39
N PRO A 260 6.76 -4.67 8.65
CA PRO A 260 6.98 -6.06 9.05
C PRO A 260 8.47 -6.37 9.23
N VAL A 261 8.79 -7.36 10.08
CA VAL A 261 10.19 -7.74 10.38
C VAL A 261 10.98 -8.12 9.12
N THR A 262 10.34 -8.79 8.16
CA THR A 262 10.96 -9.14 6.86
C THR A 262 11.34 -7.90 6.05
N ALA A 263 10.49 -6.87 6.06
CA ALA A 263 10.75 -5.60 5.40
C ALA A 263 11.91 -4.84 6.08
N ILE A 264 11.95 -4.83 7.41
CA ILE A 264 13.05 -4.23 8.18
C ILE A 264 14.37 -4.96 7.91
N ALA A 265 14.36 -6.29 7.87
CA ALA A 265 15.54 -7.09 7.56
C ALA A 265 16.02 -6.87 6.10
N CYS A 266 15.11 -6.70 5.15
CA CYS A 266 15.45 -6.30 3.79
C CYS A 266 16.06 -4.89 3.73
N LEU A 267 15.51 -3.93 4.49
CA LEU A 267 16.09 -2.59 4.63
C LEU A 267 17.52 -2.63 5.20
N GLY A 268 17.82 -3.61 6.06
CA GLY A 268 19.16 -3.93 6.55
C GLY A 268 20.09 -4.64 5.57
N GLY A 269 19.63 -4.96 4.36
CA GLY A 269 20.44 -5.58 3.31
C GLY A 269 20.43 -7.11 3.29
N ARG A 270 19.51 -7.77 4.01
CA ARG A 270 19.40 -9.24 3.98
C ARG A 270 18.60 -9.68 2.76
N THR A 271 19.28 -10.23 1.76
CA THR A 271 18.69 -10.64 0.47
C THR A 271 17.56 -11.66 0.62
N MET A 272 17.72 -12.68 1.48
CA MET A 272 16.64 -13.64 1.78
C MET A 272 15.37 -12.97 2.34
N SER A 273 15.54 -11.92 3.15
CA SER A 273 14.39 -11.18 3.70
C SER A 273 13.75 -10.27 2.65
N CYS A 274 14.54 -9.76 1.71
CA CYS A 274 14.01 -9.02 0.55
C CYS A 274 13.17 -9.92 -0.36
N GLU A 275 13.67 -11.13 -0.63
CA GLU A 275 12.95 -12.15 -1.37
C GLU A 275 11.63 -12.52 -0.68
N ALA A 276 11.68 -12.88 0.60
CA ALA A 276 10.48 -13.20 1.38
C ALA A 276 9.47 -12.04 1.45
N ALA A 277 9.96 -10.80 1.47
CA ALA A 277 9.11 -9.61 1.47
C ALA A 277 8.34 -9.42 0.15
N VAL A 278 8.99 -9.67 -0.99
CA VAL A 278 8.39 -9.58 -2.33
C VAL A 278 7.48 -10.78 -2.61
N LEU A 279 7.97 -11.98 -2.33
CA LEU A 279 7.27 -13.23 -2.65
C LEU A 279 6.18 -13.60 -1.65
N TRP A 280 5.94 -12.80 -0.61
CA TRP A 280 4.83 -13.07 0.28
C TRP A 280 3.51 -13.18 -0.49
N GLY A 281 2.76 -14.26 -0.23
CA GLY A 281 1.52 -14.59 -0.91
C GLY A 281 1.70 -15.33 -2.24
N ALA A 282 2.94 -15.66 -2.64
CA ALA A 282 3.23 -16.48 -3.81
C ALA A 282 3.11 -17.99 -3.56
N GLU A 283 2.97 -18.40 -2.29
CA GLU A 283 2.77 -19.80 -1.88
C GLU A 283 1.54 -20.41 -2.58
N GLU A 284 1.65 -21.67 -3.01
CA GLU A 284 0.55 -22.40 -3.65
C GLU A 284 -0.61 -22.57 -2.69
N THR A 285 -1.59 -21.67 -2.79
CA THR A 285 -2.86 -21.79 -2.10
C THR A 285 -3.93 -22.20 -3.12
N THR A 286 -4.81 -23.10 -2.68
CA THR A 286 -5.94 -23.64 -3.45
C THR A 286 -7.13 -22.70 -3.52
N ASP A 287 -7.06 -21.53 -2.88
CA ASP A 287 -8.13 -20.54 -2.91
C ASP A 287 -8.08 -19.75 -4.22
N ASP A 288 -8.82 -20.24 -5.20
CA ASP A 288 -9.04 -19.63 -6.51
C ASP A 288 -10.17 -18.58 -6.47
N SER A 289 -10.50 -18.02 -5.29
CA SER A 289 -11.48 -16.95 -5.13
C SER A 289 -10.79 -15.58 -5.23
N PRO A 290 -10.56 -15.01 -6.44
CA PRO A 290 -10.00 -13.67 -6.53
C PRO A 290 -10.99 -12.66 -5.96
N PRO A 291 -10.52 -11.62 -5.27
CA PRO A 291 -11.30 -10.41 -5.15
C PRO A 291 -11.44 -9.85 -6.57
N GLN A 292 -12.67 -9.81 -7.07
CA GLN A 292 -12.97 -9.22 -8.38
C GLN A 292 -12.77 -7.70 -8.38
N PHE A 293 -12.76 -7.11 -7.18
CA PHE A 293 -12.51 -5.70 -6.96
C PHE A 293 -11.47 -5.48 -5.85
N LEU A 294 -10.70 -4.41 -5.96
CA LEU A 294 -9.70 -4.00 -4.97
C LEU A 294 -10.00 -2.57 -4.53
N GLU A 295 -10.08 -2.33 -3.23
CA GLU A 295 -10.08 -0.99 -2.64
C GLU A 295 -8.68 -0.69 -2.11
N SER A 296 -8.06 0.40 -2.58
CA SER A 296 -6.79 0.87 -2.02
C SER A 296 -7.04 1.62 -0.72
N ASP A 297 -6.68 1.02 0.42
CA ASP A 297 -6.71 1.72 1.72
C ASP A 297 -5.61 2.78 1.80
N THR A 298 -5.87 3.98 1.32
CA THR A 298 -4.89 5.08 1.37
C THR A 298 -4.61 5.63 2.76
N ARG A 299 -5.37 5.26 3.80
CA ARG A 299 -5.07 5.68 5.20
C ARG A 299 -4.08 4.73 5.88
N GLY A 300 -3.93 3.52 5.36
CA GLY A 300 -3.08 2.46 5.88
C GLY A 300 -2.02 1.92 4.91
N TRP A 301 -2.05 2.28 3.62
CA TRP A 301 -1.25 1.61 2.58
C TRP A 301 0.25 1.55 2.88
N TRP A 302 0.84 2.63 3.43
CA TRP A 302 2.26 2.66 3.80
C TRP A 302 2.60 1.76 4.99
N ARG A 303 1.61 1.41 5.84
CA ARG A 303 1.78 0.55 7.03
C ARG A 303 1.77 -0.94 6.68
N SER A 304 1.13 -1.31 5.57
CA SER A 304 1.08 -2.67 5.06
C SER A 304 2.20 -3.00 4.06
N GLN A 305 3.02 -2.01 3.69
CA GLN A 305 4.13 -2.22 2.77
C GLN A 305 5.11 -3.25 3.34
N ARG A 306 5.41 -4.27 2.54
CA ARG A 306 6.45 -5.26 2.87
C ARG A 306 7.80 -4.88 2.27
N VAL A 307 7.79 -3.94 1.35
CA VAL A 307 8.95 -3.41 0.66
C VAL A 307 8.72 -1.91 0.55
N LEU A 308 9.73 -1.11 0.88
CA LEU A 308 9.64 0.34 0.74
C LEU A 308 9.31 0.71 -0.72
N TYR A 309 8.32 1.57 -0.94
CA TYR A 309 7.80 1.91 -2.29
C TYR A 309 7.31 0.69 -3.08
N SER A 310 6.64 -0.24 -2.39
CA SER A 310 6.09 -1.44 -3.01
C SER A 310 5.27 -1.10 -4.27
N ASP A 311 4.49 -0.01 -4.25
CA ASP A 311 3.60 0.42 -5.33
C ASP A 311 4.29 0.53 -6.69
N ARG A 312 5.60 0.80 -6.71
CA ARG A 312 6.39 0.98 -7.94
C ARG A 312 7.20 -0.25 -8.33
N TYR A 313 7.23 -1.28 -7.50
CA TYR A 313 8.14 -2.41 -7.65
C TYR A 313 8.06 -3.04 -9.04
N LEU A 314 6.85 -3.42 -9.51
CA LEU A 314 6.71 -4.03 -10.83
C LEU A 314 6.91 -3.06 -11.99
N ALA A 315 6.63 -1.77 -11.81
CA ALA A 315 6.95 -0.78 -12.83
C ALA A 315 8.48 -0.64 -13.01
N GLU A 316 9.23 -0.69 -11.92
CA GLU A 316 10.69 -0.66 -11.95
C GLU A 316 11.28 -1.95 -12.52
N VAL A 317 10.67 -3.12 -12.23
CA VAL A 317 11.02 -4.37 -12.92
C VAL A 317 10.76 -4.23 -14.42
N ALA A 318 9.57 -3.77 -14.83
CA ALA A 318 9.20 -3.60 -16.24
C ALA A 318 10.15 -2.66 -16.99
N ARG A 319 10.53 -1.55 -16.35
CA ARG A 319 11.49 -0.58 -16.86
C ARG A 319 12.87 -1.19 -17.04
N GLU A 320 13.35 -1.97 -16.07
CA GLU A 320 14.70 -2.53 -16.08
C GLU A 320 14.84 -3.72 -17.05
N VAL A 321 13.85 -4.61 -17.11
CA VAL A 321 13.92 -5.81 -17.95
C VAL A 321 13.42 -5.59 -19.38
N GLY A 322 12.69 -4.49 -19.60
CA GLY A 322 12.04 -4.16 -20.86
C GLY A 322 10.71 -4.88 -21.08
N HIS A 323 9.94 -4.38 -22.05
CA HIS A 323 8.57 -4.82 -22.33
C HIS A 323 8.46 -6.34 -22.54
N ASP A 324 9.21 -6.92 -23.49
CA ASP A 324 9.05 -8.33 -23.88
C ASP A 324 9.39 -9.30 -22.75
N ARG A 325 10.41 -8.97 -21.95
CA ARG A 325 10.83 -9.84 -20.85
C ARG A 325 9.88 -9.73 -19.67
N PHE A 326 9.37 -8.53 -19.40
CA PHE A 326 8.32 -8.34 -18.42
C PHE A 326 7.04 -9.07 -18.83
N LEU A 327 6.65 -9.00 -20.11
CA LEU A 327 5.49 -9.72 -20.65
C LEU A 327 5.62 -11.24 -20.45
N ARG A 328 6.81 -11.81 -20.71
CA ARG A 328 7.08 -13.23 -20.44
C ARG A 328 6.93 -13.59 -18.96
N PHE A 329 7.43 -12.75 -18.05
CA PHE A 329 7.19 -12.94 -16.62
C PHE A 329 5.70 -12.83 -16.28
N TRP A 330 5.04 -11.78 -16.75
CA TRP A 330 3.65 -11.45 -16.44
C TRP A 330 2.69 -12.57 -16.83
N SER A 331 2.92 -13.17 -18.00
CA SER A 331 2.12 -14.28 -18.55
C SER A 331 2.64 -15.67 -18.16
N SER A 332 3.68 -15.77 -17.34
CA SER A 332 4.34 -17.04 -17.01
C SER A 332 3.42 -17.99 -16.23
N THR A 333 3.59 -19.29 -16.49
CA THR A 333 2.99 -20.39 -15.73
C THR A 333 3.92 -20.93 -14.62
N GLU A 334 5.19 -20.54 -14.64
CA GLU A 334 6.17 -20.90 -13.62
C GLU A 334 5.85 -20.26 -12.25
N PRO A 335 6.41 -20.79 -11.14
CA PRO A 335 6.39 -20.12 -9.85
C PRO A 335 6.88 -18.67 -9.97
N VAL A 336 6.26 -17.76 -9.20
CA VAL A 336 6.53 -16.32 -9.29
C VAL A 336 8.01 -16.00 -9.06
N ASP A 337 8.64 -16.66 -8.09
CA ASP A 337 10.07 -16.52 -7.83
C ASP A 337 10.91 -16.84 -9.07
N THR A 338 10.72 -18.04 -9.63
CA THR A 338 11.41 -18.50 -10.83
C THR A 338 11.16 -17.57 -12.02
N ALA A 339 9.91 -17.16 -12.25
CA ALA A 339 9.56 -16.27 -13.34
C ALA A 339 10.19 -14.87 -13.20
N LEU A 340 10.19 -14.29 -11.98
CA LEU A 340 10.89 -13.03 -11.73
C LEU A 340 12.40 -13.21 -11.89
N ALA A 341 13.00 -14.25 -11.31
CA ALA A 341 14.43 -14.47 -11.36
C ALA A 341 14.93 -14.63 -12.80
N ILE A 342 14.17 -15.34 -13.65
CA ILE A 342 14.44 -15.46 -15.09
C ILE A 342 14.36 -14.09 -15.78
N ALA A 343 13.34 -13.29 -15.47
CA ALA A 343 13.21 -11.96 -16.08
C ALA A 343 14.33 -11.00 -15.63
N LEU A 344 14.66 -11.00 -14.35
CA LEU A 344 15.69 -10.17 -13.75
C LEU A 344 17.11 -10.65 -14.11
N LYS A 345 17.26 -11.90 -14.54
CA LYS A 345 18.55 -12.60 -14.71
C LYS A 345 19.39 -12.61 -13.43
N MET A 346 18.72 -12.65 -12.28
CA MET A 346 19.34 -12.69 -10.96
C MET A 346 18.30 -13.08 -9.89
N PRO A 347 18.73 -13.53 -8.71
CA PRO A 347 17.81 -13.82 -7.60
C PRO A 347 16.97 -12.61 -7.20
N VAL A 348 15.69 -12.84 -6.89
CA VAL A 348 14.73 -11.77 -6.54
C VAL A 348 15.21 -10.97 -5.34
N GLY A 349 15.75 -11.64 -4.32
CA GLY A 349 16.27 -10.99 -3.11
C GLY A 349 17.44 -10.04 -3.37
N GLU A 350 18.37 -10.45 -4.24
CA GLU A 350 19.52 -9.63 -4.63
C GLU A 350 19.09 -8.42 -5.46
N TRP A 351 18.17 -8.60 -6.42
CA TRP A 351 17.66 -7.48 -7.21
C TRP A 351 16.96 -6.46 -6.32
N THR A 352 16.10 -6.95 -5.43
CA THR A 352 15.29 -6.14 -4.52
C THR A 352 16.17 -5.35 -3.55
N GLU A 353 17.23 -5.95 -3.00
CA GLU A 353 18.17 -5.24 -2.13
C GLU A 353 18.79 -4.06 -2.87
N ARG A 354 19.32 -4.29 -4.08
CA ARG A 354 19.95 -3.27 -4.92
C ARG A 354 18.96 -2.19 -5.35
N TRP A 355 17.74 -2.57 -5.69
CA TRP A 355 16.66 -1.65 -6.03
C TRP A 355 16.30 -0.76 -4.84
N GLN A 356 16.14 -1.31 -3.64
CA GLN A 356 15.87 -0.51 -2.43
C GLN A 356 17.00 0.48 -2.11
N ARG A 357 18.26 0.13 -2.42
CA ARG A 357 19.42 1.03 -2.21
C ARG A 357 19.34 2.32 -3.02
N ARG A 358 18.52 2.37 -4.08
CA ARG A 358 18.29 3.59 -4.87
C ARG A 358 17.55 4.65 -4.06
N PHE A 359 16.76 4.24 -3.07
CA PHE A 359 15.90 5.13 -2.29
C PHE A 359 16.50 5.46 -0.92
N VAL A 360 17.09 4.47 -0.25
CA VAL A 360 17.60 4.60 1.12
C VAL A 360 18.93 3.86 1.32
N PRO A 361 19.85 4.38 2.16
CA PRO A 361 21.03 3.64 2.60
C PRO A 361 20.62 2.42 3.43
N ARG A 362 21.56 1.48 3.66
CA ARG A 362 21.28 0.31 4.50
C ARG A 362 20.93 0.75 5.90
N LEU A 363 19.88 0.16 6.45
CA LEU A 363 19.55 0.34 7.85
C LEU A 363 20.72 -0.26 8.65
N PRO A 364 21.31 0.46 9.62
CA PRO A 364 22.43 -0.02 10.41
C PRO A 364 21.95 -1.06 11.44
N LEU A 365 21.46 -2.19 10.94
CA LEU A 365 21.15 -3.36 11.73
C LEU A 365 22.44 -4.17 11.87
N GLY A 366 23.09 -4.06 13.04
CA GLY A 366 24.20 -4.95 13.37
C GLY A 366 23.75 -6.42 13.41
N ALA A 367 24.71 -7.34 13.37
CA ALA A 367 24.44 -8.76 13.58
C ALA A 367 23.91 -9.06 15.01
N ALA A 368 24.14 -8.13 15.94
CA ALA A 368 23.68 -8.14 17.32
C ALA A 368 23.15 -6.74 17.71
N PRO A 369 22.27 -6.63 18.74
CA PRO A 369 21.95 -5.34 19.33
C PRO A 369 23.25 -4.63 19.77
N PRO A 370 23.34 -3.29 19.68
CA PRO A 370 24.49 -2.57 20.16
C PRO A 370 24.78 -2.98 21.61
N THR A 371 26.04 -3.27 21.93
CA THR A 371 26.44 -3.72 23.28
C THR A 371 26.03 -2.71 24.34
N SER A 372 26.02 -1.42 24.00
CA SER A 372 25.48 -0.35 24.84
C SER A 372 23.99 -0.50 25.13
N SER A 373 23.18 -0.89 24.15
CA SER A 373 21.75 -1.15 24.32
C SER A 373 21.50 -2.40 25.17
N ALA A 374 22.30 -3.46 24.98
CA ALA A 374 22.24 -4.66 25.80
C ALA A 374 22.66 -4.38 27.25
N ALA A 375 23.75 -3.64 27.45
CA ALA A 375 24.22 -3.21 28.77
C ALA A 375 23.21 -2.31 29.48
N LEU A 376 22.59 -1.38 28.74
CA LEU A 376 21.55 -0.50 29.28
C LEU A 376 20.27 -1.27 29.61
N GLY A 377 19.90 -2.27 28.80
CA GLY A 377 18.81 -3.20 29.11
C GLY A 377 19.09 -4.03 30.37
N ILE A 378 20.31 -4.54 30.52
CA ILE A 378 20.75 -5.27 31.72
C ILE A 378 20.78 -4.35 32.95
N LEU A 379 21.26 -3.11 32.81
CA LEU A 379 21.26 -2.10 33.87
C LEU A 379 19.85 -1.73 34.31
N LEU A 380 18.94 -1.51 33.37
CA LEU A 380 17.53 -1.21 33.68
C LEU A 380 16.84 -2.41 34.34
N ALA A 381 17.12 -3.63 33.87
CA ALA A 381 16.64 -4.84 34.51
C ALA A 381 17.19 -4.99 35.95
N GLY A 382 18.49 -4.73 36.14
CA GLY A 382 19.14 -4.72 37.45
C GLY A 382 18.56 -3.66 38.39
N LEU A 383 18.36 -2.43 37.91
CA LEU A 383 17.73 -1.35 38.66
C LEU A 383 16.30 -1.68 39.05
N ALA A 384 15.52 -2.30 38.16
CA ALA A 384 14.18 -2.76 38.47
C ALA A 384 14.19 -3.81 39.58
N VAL A 385 15.10 -4.79 39.52
CA VAL A 385 15.26 -5.82 40.57
C VAL A 385 15.67 -5.19 41.91
N VAL A 386 16.62 -4.24 41.91
CA VAL A 386 17.05 -3.54 43.12
C VAL A 386 15.92 -2.69 43.72
N ALA A 387 15.17 -1.96 42.89
CA ALA A 387 14.03 -1.18 43.34
C ALA A 387 12.93 -2.05 43.98
N VAL A 388 12.65 -3.22 43.39
CA VAL A 388 11.71 -4.19 43.95
C VAL A 388 12.23 -4.77 45.27
N ALA A 389 13.52 -5.12 45.35
CA ALA A 389 14.14 -5.64 46.56
C ALA A 389 14.12 -4.60 47.72
N LEU A 390 14.48 -3.35 47.44
CA LEU A 390 14.42 -2.26 48.42
C LEU A 390 12.97 -1.94 48.84
N GLY A 391 12.02 -2.03 47.91
CA GLY A 391 10.59 -1.90 48.20
C GLY A 391 10.05 -3.03 49.09
N ALA A 392 10.55 -4.26 48.92
CA ALA A 392 10.21 -5.40 49.75
C ALA A 392 10.81 -5.29 51.17
N VAL A 393 12.07 -4.85 51.29
CA VAL A 393 12.74 -4.62 52.59
C VAL A 393 12.05 -3.50 53.38
N ARG A 394 11.62 -2.41 52.72
CA ARG A 394 10.85 -1.34 53.37
C ARG A 394 9.46 -1.77 53.86
N ARG A 395 8.89 -2.85 53.31
CA ARG A 395 7.60 -3.42 53.76
C ARG A 395 7.75 -4.42 54.91
N GLN A 396 8.98 -4.81 55.27
CA GLN A 396 9.26 -5.68 56.42
C GLN A 396 9.55 -4.92 57.72
N VAL A 397 9.46 -3.59 57.71
CA VAL A 397 9.47 -2.78 58.94
C VAL A 397 8.07 -2.22 59.20
N ARG A 398 7.18 -3.09 59.68
CA ARG A 398 6.23 -2.86 60.77
C ARG A 398 5.58 -4.18 61.18
#